data_AF-A0A966X471-F1
#
_entry.id   AF-A0A966X471-F1
#
_cell.length_a   1.000
_cell.length_b   1.000
_cell.length_c   1.000
_cell.angle_alpha   90.00
_cell.angle_beta   90.00
_cell.angle_gamma   90.00
#
_symmetry.space_group_name_H-M   'P 1'
#
loop_
_entity.id
_entity.type
_entity.pdbx_description
1 polymer ?
#
loop_
_entity_poly.entity_id
_entity_poly.type
_entity_poly.pdbx_seq_one_letter_code
_entity_poly.pdbx_strand_id
1 'polypeptide(L)' 'MIVANNVANTQIGFNSDANATTIFWSGGELSIPMMSKRALSERLIAVIADRIEAAS' A
#
# COMPACT_ATOMS: atom_id res chain seq x y z
N MET A 1 -2.51 11.62 0.53
CA MET A 1 -1.89 10.30 0.31
C MET A 1 -2.67 9.57 -0.78
N ILE A 2 -2.00 8.80 -1.64
CA ILE A 2 -2.59 7.99 -2.71
C ILE A 2 -2.05 6.56 -2.57
N VAL A 3 -2.91 5.56 -2.69
CA VAL A 3 -2.55 4.13 -2.60
C VAL A 3 -2.78 3.51 -3.98
N ALA A 4 -1.71 3.23 -4.72
CA ALA A 4 -1.79 2.73 -6.09
C ALA A 4 -1.42 1.25 -6.18
N ASN A 5 -2.40 0.43 -6.56
CA ASN A 5 -2.19 -1.00 -6.78
C ASN A 5 -1.43 -1.23 -8.09
N ASN A 6 -0.54 -2.22 -8.12
CA ASN A 6 0.08 -2.69 -9.35
C ASN A 6 -0.92 -3.57 -10.12
N VAL A 7 -1.51 -3.00 -11.17
CA VAL A 7 -2.50 -3.68 -12.04
C VAL A 7 -1.90 -4.26 -13.32
N ALA A 8 -0.60 -4.09 -13.56
CA ALA A 8 0.07 -4.65 -14.73
C ALA A 8 0.22 -6.17 -14.64
N ASN A 9 0.14 -6.74 -13.43
CA ASN A 9 0.21 -8.17 -13.18
C ASN A 9 -1.19 -8.72 -12.88
N THR A 10 -1.72 -9.55 -13.78
CA THR A 10 -3.06 -10.16 -13.68
C THR A 10 -3.17 -11.24 -12.61
N GLN A 11 -2.05 -11.72 -12.05
CA GLN A 11 -2.02 -12.71 -10.96
C GLN A 11 -2.24 -12.09 -9.58
N ILE A 12 -2.22 -10.76 -9.47
CA ILE A 12 -2.41 -10.01 -8.22
C ILE A 12 -3.52 -8.97 -8.37
N GLY A 13 -3.92 -8.35 -7.26
CA GLY A 13 -4.88 -7.25 -7.24
C GLY A 13 -6.32 -7.74 -7.10
N PHE A 14 -7.21 -7.32 -8.01
CA PHE A 14 -8.67 -7.46 -7.81
C PHE A 14 -9.10 -8.90 -7.55
N ASN A 15 -8.67 -9.83 -8.41
CA ASN A 15 -9.12 -11.23 -8.38
C ASN A 15 -8.13 -12.18 -7.67
N SER A 16 -7.26 -11.67 -6.80
CA SER A 16 -6.21 -12.45 -6.13
C SER A 16 -6.12 -12.12 -4.65
N ASP A 17 -5.73 -13.06 -3.80
CA ASP A 17 -5.46 -12.76 -2.39
C ASP A 17 -4.17 -11.99 -2.18
N ALA A 18 -3.32 -11.88 -3.20
CA ALA A 18 -2.09 -11.10 -3.19
C ALA A 18 -2.27 -9.75 -3.87
N ASN A 19 -1.58 -8.73 -3.36
CA ASN A 19 -1.51 -7.41 -3.97
C ASN A 19 -0.13 -6.79 -3.73
N ALA A 20 0.29 -5.91 -4.62
CA ALA A 20 1.51 -5.12 -4.51
C ALA A 20 1.14 -3.66 -4.78
N THR A 21 1.68 -2.74 -3.98
CA THR A 21 1.10 -1.40 -3.92
C THR A 21 2.20 -0.38 -3.65
N THR A 22 2.10 0.79 -4.29
CA THR A 22 2.93 1.94 -3.93
C THR A 22 2.04 2.99 -3.26
N ILE A 23 2.49 3.49 -2.10
CA ILE A 23 1.83 4.56 -1.36
C ILE A 23 2.58 5.86 -1.62
N PHE A 24 1.88 6.91 -2.03
CA PHE A 24 2.44 8.24 -2.29
C PHE A 24 1.88 9.25 -1.29
N TRP A 25 2.71 10.16 -0.80
CA TRP A 25 2.31 11.33 -0.02
C TRP A 25 3.15 12.55 -0.42
N SER A 26 2.84 13.71 0.16
CA SER A 26 3.64 14.91 -0.11
C SER A 26 5.07 14.71 0.41
N GLY A 27 6.05 14.73 -0.48
CA GLY A 27 7.46 14.57 -0.13
C GLY A 27 7.94 13.13 0.03
N GLY A 28 7.18 12.11 -0.40
CA GLY A 28 7.70 10.74 -0.41
C GLY A 28 6.77 9.69 -0.96
N GLU A 29 7.33 8.49 -1.09
CA GLU A 29 6.63 7.28 -1.47
C GLU A 29 7.16 6.07 -0.71
N LEU A 30 6.36 5.01 -0.66
CA LEU A 30 6.73 3.71 -0.11
C LEU A 30 6.21 2.62 -1.04
N SER A 31 7.14 1.84 -1.60
CA SER A 31 6.78 0.62 -2.31
C SER A 31 6.57 -0.53 -1.32
N ILE A 32 5.40 -1.14 -1.39
CA ILE A 32 5.04 -2.33 -0.63
C ILE A 32 5.10 -3.53 -1.59
N PRO A 33 5.97 -4.53 -1.32
CA PRO A 33 6.09 -5.70 -2.18
C PRO A 33 4.81 -6.54 -2.16
N MET A 34 4.73 -7.52 -3.06
CA MET A 34 3.61 -8.45 -3.11
C MET A 34 3.43 -9.17 -1.76
N MET A 35 2.24 -9.05 -1.19
CA MET A 35 1.84 -9.75 0.03
C MET A 35 0.34 -10.03 0.01
N SER A 36 -0.17 -10.78 1.00
CA SER A 36 -1.61 -11.00 1.10
C SER A 36 -2.35 -9.67 1.36
N LYS A 37 -3.58 -9.55 0.87
CA LYS A 37 -4.44 -8.38 1.11
C LYS A 37 -4.61 -8.09 2.60
N ARG A 38 -4.63 -9.13 3.44
CA ARG A 38 -4.66 -8.98 4.90
C ARG A 38 -3.38 -8.31 5.43
N ALA A 39 -2.21 -8.84 5.09
CA ALA A 39 -0.93 -8.26 5.52
C ALA A 39 -0.75 -6.84 4.98
N LEU A 40 -1.19 -6.60 3.74
CA LEU A 40 -1.18 -5.27 3.13
C LEU A 40 -2.04 -4.28 3.92
N SER A 41 -3.26 -4.66 4.33
CA SER A 41 -4.14 -3.82 5.14
C SER A 41 -3.53 -3.46 6.49
N GLU A 42 -2.97 -4.45 7.19
CA GLU A 42 -2.29 -4.23 8.48
C GLU A 42 -1.11 -3.24 8.31
N ARG A 43 -0.30 -3.41 7.26
CA ARG A 43 0.80 -2.50 6.94
C ARG A 43 0.34 -1.10 6.55
N LEU A 44 -0.74 -1.00 5.76
CA LEU A 44 -1.29 0.28 5.30
C LEU A 44 -1.78 1.13 6.48
N ILE A 45 -2.46 0.51 7.45
CA ILE A 45 -2.92 1.21 8.66
C ILE A 45 -1.74 1.78 9.44
N ALA A 46 -0.66 1.00 9.62
CA ALA A 46 0.55 1.48 10.30
C ALA A 46 1.17 2.69 9.56
N VAL A 47 1.29 2.62 8.24
CA VAL A 47 1.83 3.74 7.44
C VAL A 47 0.95 4.99 7.56
N ILE A 48 -0.38 4.84 7.54
CA ILE A 48 -1.31 5.96 7.70
C ILE A 48 -1.13 6.60 9.09
N ALA A 49 -1.06 5.80 10.15
CA ALA A 49 -0.84 6.29 11.51
C ALA A 49 0.48 7.09 11.60
N ASP A 50 1.60 6.51 11.13
CA ASP A 50 2.90 7.17 11.10
C ASP A 50 2.86 8.50 10.34
N ARG A 51 2.10 8.58 9.23
CA ARG A 51 2.00 9.80 8.43
C ARG A 51 1.11 10.86 9.06
N ILE A 52 0.08 10.47 9.82
CA ILE A 52 -0.76 11.41 10.56
C ILE A 52 0.05 12.02 11.72
N GLU A 53 0.79 11.19 12.46
CA GLU A 53 1.68 11.66 13.54
C GLU A 53 2.76 12.61 13.02
N ALA A 54 3.42 12.26 11.90
CA ALA A 54 4.47 13.09 11.31
C ALA A 54 3.97 14.43 10.71
N ALA A 55 2.67 14.57 10.48
CA ALA A 55 2.05 15.78 9.94
C ALA A 55 1.44 16.69 11.04
N SER A 56 1.47 16.24 12.29
CA SER A 56 1.02 17.00 13.47
C SER A 56 2.13 17.92 13.98
#